data_AF-A0A5Q4FZ79-F1
#
_entry.id   AF-A0A5Q4FZ79-F1
#
_cell.length_a   1.000
_cell.length_b   1.000
_cell.length_c   1.000
_cell.angle_alpha   90.00
_cell.angle_beta   90.00
_cell.angle_gamma   90.00
#
_symmetry.space_group_name_H-M   'P 1'
#
loop_
_entity.id
_entity.type
_entity.pdbx_description
1 polymer ?
#
loop_
_entity_poly.entity_id
_entity_poly.type
_entity_poly.pdbx_seq_one_letter_code
_entity_poly.pdbx_strand_id
1 'polypeptide(L)'
;TATGELMPVGGGLLLGGASHVIASEVVHAVRGDELWFAGYFDHAGVNANALHAAPVPSNYIAMYDPTRILDPNHALVVDPVEPIDGPTGSSSVSVDVELGARLTSGEGTITWFERRSDGTFNQRGTGESFRASLRVAPGVHEMYYYVSVTLPDGTEGGKRPVRIPVR
;
A
#
# COMPACT_ATOMS: atom_id res chain seq x y z
N THR A 1 -39.73 21.58 1.85
CA THR A 1 -39.50 20.19 1.39
C THR A 1 -38.01 20.01 1.24
N ALA A 2 -37.41 19.14 2.05
CA ALA A 2 -35.97 19.00 2.16
C ALA A 2 -35.40 18.37 0.88
N THR A 3 -34.76 19.19 0.04
CA THR A 3 -33.96 18.72 -1.09
C THR A 3 -32.77 17.92 -0.54
N GLY A 4 -32.76 16.60 -0.78
CA GLY A 4 -31.65 15.70 -0.38
C GLY A 4 -32.05 14.53 0.50
N GLU A 5 -33.32 14.40 0.91
CA GLU A 5 -33.78 13.23 1.65
C GLU A 5 -33.82 11.99 0.73
N LEU A 6 -33.13 10.91 1.13
CA LEU A 6 -33.04 9.65 0.39
C LEU A 6 -34.18 8.73 0.82
N MET A 7 -35.04 8.35 -0.11
CA MET A 7 -36.15 7.43 0.15
C MET A 7 -35.87 6.04 -0.44
N PRO A 8 -35.97 4.95 0.35
CA PRO A 8 -35.78 3.59 -0.16
C PRO A 8 -36.98 3.15 -1.01
N VAL A 9 -36.73 2.57 -2.20
CA VAL A 9 -37.78 2.11 -3.13
C VAL A 9 -37.71 0.62 -3.50
N GLY A 10 -37.08 -0.22 -2.66
CA GLY A 10 -37.03 -1.67 -2.88
C GLY A 10 -36.23 -2.05 -4.14
N GLY A 11 -34.97 -1.60 -4.20
CA GLY A 11 -34.07 -1.78 -5.35
C GLY A 11 -33.20 -0.55 -5.69
N GLY A 12 -33.35 0.55 -4.94
CA GLY A 12 -32.55 1.77 -5.12
C GLY A 12 -32.93 2.87 -4.12
N LEU A 13 -32.26 4.02 -4.21
CA LEU A 13 -32.58 5.22 -3.45
C LEU A 13 -33.11 6.31 -4.40
N LEU A 14 -34.15 7.00 -3.96
CA LEU A 14 -34.74 8.12 -4.68
C LEU A 14 -34.33 9.42 -3.99
N LEU A 15 -33.69 10.33 -4.73
CA LEU A 15 -33.37 11.67 -4.25
C LEU A 15 -34.61 12.56 -4.47
N GLY A 16 -35.18 13.13 -3.40
CA GLY A 16 -36.47 13.86 -3.38
C GLY A 16 -36.63 15.11 -4.27
N GLY A 17 -35.85 15.28 -5.34
CA GLY A 17 -35.97 16.35 -6.33
C GLY A 17 -35.64 15.96 -7.77
N ALA A 18 -35.19 14.72 -8.03
CA ALA A 18 -34.95 14.21 -9.38
C ALA A 18 -35.82 12.97 -9.59
N SER A 19 -36.64 12.95 -10.64
CA SER A 19 -37.51 11.83 -11.02
C SER A 19 -36.75 10.60 -11.55
N HIS A 20 -35.48 10.45 -11.20
CA HIS A 20 -34.57 9.41 -11.68
C HIS A 20 -34.12 8.56 -10.48
N VAL A 21 -34.25 7.23 -10.63
CA VAL A 21 -33.70 6.26 -9.68
C VAL A 21 -32.18 6.28 -9.82
N ILE A 22 -31.47 6.66 -8.76
CA ILE A 22 -30.03 6.45 -8.67
C ILE A 22 -29.87 5.04 -8.10
N ALA A 23 -29.38 4.12 -8.92
CA ALA A 23 -29.20 2.73 -8.50
C ALA A 23 -28.20 2.69 -7.32
N SER A 24 -28.71 2.43 -6.12
CA SER A 24 -27.90 2.13 -4.92
C SER A 24 -27.65 0.63 -4.75
N GLU A 25 -27.98 -0.16 -5.76
CA GLU A 25 -27.74 -1.59 -5.71
C GLU A 25 -26.27 -1.82 -6.07
N VAL A 26 -25.44 -2.12 -5.06
CA VAL A 26 -24.18 -2.83 -5.30
C VAL A 26 -24.59 -4.22 -5.78
N VAL A 27 -24.62 -4.39 -7.09
CA VAL A 27 -24.84 -5.69 -7.71
C VAL A 27 -23.52 -6.43 -7.59
N HIS A 28 -23.54 -7.55 -6.88
CA HIS A 28 -22.41 -8.47 -6.89
C HIS A 28 -22.70 -9.64 -7.83
N ALA A 29 -21.68 -10.08 -8.55
CA ALA A 29 -21.74 -11.29 -9.36
C ALA A 29 -20.57 -12.21 -8.97
N VAL A 30 -20.86 -13.50 -8.87
CA VAL A 30 -19.84 -14.52 -8.63
C VAL A 30 -19.59 -15.24 -9.95
N ARG A 31 -18.35 -15.25 -10.41
CA ARG A 31 -17.96 -16.00 -11.62
C ARG A 31 -16.77 -16.89 -11.32
N GLY A 32 -17.04 -18.17 -11.05
CA GLY A 32 -16.02 -19.05 -10.48
C GLY A 32 -15.67 -18.57 -9.08
N ASP A 33 -14.40 -18.30 -8.84
CA ASP A 33 -13.90 -17.78 -7.56
C ASP A 33 -13.89 -16.24 -7.48
N GLU A 34 -14.14 -15.54 -8.60
CA GLU A 34 -14.12 -14.08 -8.65
C GLU A 34 -15.41 -13.47 -8.09
N LEU A 35 -15.25 -12.49 -7.19
CA LEU A 35 -16.30 -11.62 -6.66
C LEU A 35 -16.24 -10.28 -7.39
N TRP A 36 -17.26 -10.00 -8.19
CA TRP A 36 -17.41 -8.75 -8.90
C TRP A 36 -18.42 -7.87 -8.17
N PHE A 37 -18.11 -6.59 -7.97
CA PHE A 37 -19.00 -5.60 -7.39
C PHE A 37 -19.19 -4.46 -8.39
N ALA A 38 -20.42 -4.26 -8.86
CA ALA A 38 -20.80 -3.14 -9.69
C ALA A 38 -21.79 -2.28 -8.92
N GLY A 39 -21.48 -1.00 -8.72
CA GLY A 39 -22.34 -0.14 -7.92
C GLY A 39 -21.77 1.25 -7.72
N TYR A 40 -22.48 2.00 -6.90
CA TYR A 40 -22.09 3.32 -6.47
C TYR A 40 -21.19 3.19 -5.24
N PHE A 41 -19.91 3.55 -5.38
CA PHE A 41 -18.96 3.52 -4.28
C PHE A 41 -18.53 4.94 -3.94
N ASP A 42 -18.43 5.23 -2.64
CA ASP A 42 -17.68 6.37 -2.14
C ASP A 42 -16.20 5.96 -2.07
N HIS A 43 -15.34 6.63 -2.85
CA HIS A 43 -13.90 6.44 -2.76
C HIS A 43 -13.18 7.73 -2.34
N ALA A 44 -11.96 7.56 -1.85
CA ALA A 44 -11.06 8.64 -1.48
C ALA A 44 -10.50 9.38 -2.72
N GLY A 45 -11.39 10.07 -3.46
CA GLY A 45 -11.05 10.90 -4.62
C GLY A 45 -10.55 10.12 -5.85
N VAL A 46 -10.35 10.82 -6.97
CA VAL A 46 -10.01 10.22 -8.29
C VAL A 46 -8.76 9.32 -8.26
N ASN A 47 -7.87 9.50 -7.28
CA ASN A 47 -6.71 8.65 -6.97
C ASN A 47 -6.59 8.54 -5.42
N ALA A 48 -6.00 7.45 -4.92
CA ALA A 48 -5.85 7.12 -3.48
C ALA A 48 -5.25 8.22 -2.56
N ASN A 49 -4.74 9.31 -3.12
CA ASN A 49 -4.13 10.43 -2.40
C ASN A 49 -5.03 11.68 -2.28
N ALA A 50 -6.26 11.65 -2.80
CA ALA A 50 -7.17 12.82 -2.83
C ALA A 50 -8.29 12.73 -1.78
N LEU A 51 -7.93 12.43 -0.52
CA LEU A 51 -8.86 12.32 0.62
C LEU A 51 -9.70 13.58 0.87
N HIS A 52 -9.20 14.77 0.50
CA HIS A 52 -9.90 16.05 0.66
C HIS A 52 -11.10 16.23 -0.29
N ALA A 53 -11.18 15.43 -1.36
CA ALA A 53 -12.26 15.47 -2.33
C ALA A 53 -13.35 14.43 -2.03
N ALA A 54 -13.21 13.64 -0.95
CA ALA A 54 -14.16 12.59 -0.61
C ALA A 54 -15.39 13.16 0.15
N PRO A 55 -16.58 12.56 -0.05
CA PRO A 55 -16.87 11.47 -0.99
C PRO A 55 -17.07 11.97 -2.43
N VAL A 56 -16.38 11.35 -3.41
CA VAL A 56 -16.72 11.51 -4.83
C VAL A 56 -17.58 10.32 -5.22
N PRO A 57 -18.84 10.52 -5.61
CA PRO A 57 -19.69 9.42 -6.00
C PRO A 57 -19.36 8.93 -7.43
N SER A 58 -19.15 7.63 -7.64
CA SER A 58 -18.80 7.09 -8.97
C SER A 58 -19.21 5.63 -9.17
N ASN A 59 -19.52 5.27 -10.42
CA ASN A 59 -19.80 3.89 -10.82
C ASN A 59 -18.48 3.16 -11.10
N TYR A 60 -18.18 2.14 -10.30
CA TYR A 60 -17.02 1.28 -10.53
C TYR A 60 -17.45 -0.19 -10.68
N ILE A 61 -16.60 -0.95 -11.38
CA ILE A 61 -16.59 -2.40 -11.31
C ILE A 61 -15.32 -2.78 -10.55
N ALA A 62 -15.48 -3.34 -9.35
CA ALA A 62 -14.38 -3.90 -8.58
C ALA A 62 -14.40 -5.43 -8.72
N MET A 63 -13.27 -6.05 -9.03
CA MET A 63 -13.11 -7.49 -9.03
C MET A 63 -12.16 -7.88 -7.89
N TYR A 64 -12.59 -8.84 -7.09
CA TYR A 64 -11.83 -9.44 -6.01
C TYR A 64 -11.84 -10.95 -6.18
N ASP A 65 -10.67 -11.54 -6.39
CA ASP A 65 -10.50 -12.99 -6.38
C ASP A 65 -9.79 -13.39 -5.08
N PRO A 66 -10.48 -14.00 -4.10
CA PRO A 66 -9.90 -14.41 -2.83
C PRO A 66 -8.93 -15.58 -2.98
N THR A 67 -8.93 -16.29 -4.12
CA THR A 67 -8.02 -17.41 -4.38
C THR A 67 -6.69 -16.94 -4.99
N ARG A 68 -6.65 -15.71 -5.51
CA ARG A 68 -5.45 -15.12 -6.08
C ARG A 68 -4.80 -14.18 -5.09
N ILE A 69 -3.52 -14.43 -4.87
CA ILE A 69 -2.69 -13.54 -4.09
C ILE A 69 -2.15 -12.47 -5.03
N LEU A 70 -2.74 -11.29 -4.94
CA LEU A 70 -2.41 -10.14 -5.80
C LEU A 70 -1.33 -9.24 -5.20
N ASP A 71 -0.74 -9.60 -4.06
CA ASP A 71 0.39 -8.88 -3.48
C ASP A 71 1.71 -9.47 -3.98
N PRO A 72 2.49 -8.77 -4.82
CA PRO A 72 3.83 -9.20 -5.24
C PRO A 72 4.78 -9.51 -4.07
N ASN A 73 4.56 -8.90 -2.91
CA ASN A 73 5.39 -9.13 -1.73
C ASN A 73 5.00 -10.39 -0.95
N HIS A 74 3.97 -11.13 -1.36
CA HIS A 74 3.44 -12.22 -0.55
C HIS A 74 4.48 -13.26 -0.15
N ALA A 75 5.37 -13.63 -1.07
CA ALA A 75 6.45 -14.59 -0.82
C ALA A 75 7.73 -13.95 -0.25
N LEU A 76 7.72 -12.63 0.00
CA LEU A 76 8.89 -11.90 0.48
C LEU A 76 9.09 -12.10 1.99
N VAL A 77 10.22 -12.68 2.35
CA VAL A 77 10.70 -12.77 3.72
C VAL A 77 11.91 -11.86 3.87
N VAL A 78 11.85 -10.97 4.85
CA VAL A 78 12.97 -10.09 5.23
C VAL A 78 13.70 -10.75 6.39
N ASP A 79 15.02 -10.82 6.30
CA ASP A 79 15.85 -11.38 7.37
C ASP A 79 15.87 -10.46 8.59
N PRO A 80 16.01 -11.01 9.81
CA PRO A 80 16.20 -10.20 11.00
C PRO A 80 17.42 -9.29 10.87
N VAL A 81 17.28 -8.04 11.29
CA VAL A 81 18.38 -7.07 11.31
C VAL A 81 18.92 -6.95 12.73
N GLU A 82 20.20 -7.22 12.91
CA GLU A 82 20.88 -7.02 14.18
C GLU A 82 20.88 -5.54 14.57
N PRO A 83 20.64 -5.19 15.85
CA PRO A 83 20.69 -3.81 16.30
C PRO A 83 22.05 -3.17 16.07
N ILE A 84 22.05 -1.93 15.59
CA ILE A 84 23.27 -1.11 15.48
C ILE A 84 23.44 -0.21 16.69
N ASP A 85 24.68 0.13 17.00
CA ASP A 85 25.00 1.04 18.10
C ASP A 85 24.79 2.50 17.65
N GLY A 86 23.96 3.23 18.41
CA GLY A 86 23.78 4.66 18.23
C GLY A 86 24.96 5.47 18.78
N PRO A 87 25.23 6.67 18.25
CA PRO A 87 26.25 7.54 18.82
C PRO A 87 25.81 8.09 20.18
N THR A 88 26.73 8.07 21.15
CA THR A 88 26.50 8.61 22.51
C THR A 88 26.78 10.11 22.64
N GLY A 89 27.43 10.72 21.63
CA GLY A 89 27.78 12.14 21.59
C GLY A 89 26.68 13.03 21.04
N SER A 90 27.03 14.24 20.59
CA SER A 90 26.09 15.20 19.97
C SER A 90 26.05 15.12 18.44
N SER A 91 26.87 14.26 17.84
CA SER A 91 27.09 14.21 16.39
C SER A 91 26.62 12.91 15.79
N SER A 92 26.04 12.98 14.60
CA SER A 92 25.66 11.78 13.84
C SER A 92 26.87 11.03 13.29
N VAL A 93 26.75 9.71 13.19
CA VAL A 93 27.77 8.80 12.62
C VAL A 93 27.23 8.08 11.39
N SER A 94 28.12 7.65 10.50
CA SER A 94 27.76 6.78 9.38
C SER A 94 27.96 5.32 9.81
N VAL A 95 26.93 4.51 9.64
CA VAL A 95 26.97 3.07 9.95
C VAL A 95 26.50 2.31 8.74
N ASP A 96 27.25 1.29 8.33
CA ASP A 96 26.83 0.39 7.27
C ASP A 96 26.11 -0.82 7.87
N VAL A 97 24.99 -1.21 7.26
CA VAL A 97 24.14 -2.31 7.68
C VAL A 97 23.85 -3.20 6.48
N GLU A 98 24.08 -4.50 6.62
CA GLU A 98 23.67 -5.49 5.64
C GLU A 98 22.19 -5.83 5.86
N LEU A 99 21.38 -5.66 4.81
CA LEU A 99 19.96 -6.01 4.81
C LEU A 99 19.76 -7.24 3.91
N GLY A 100 19.00 -8.21 4.41
CA GLY A 100 18.70 -9.45 3.69
C GLY A 100 17.20 -9.61 3.43
N ALA A 101 16.84 -10.12 2.27
CA ALA A 101 15.51 -10.57 1.94
C ALA A 101 15.55 -11.68 0.89
N ARG A 102 14.54 -12.55 0.88
CA ARG A 102 14.41 -13.64 -0.09
C ARG A 102 12.96 -13.90 -0.46
N LEU A 103 12.75 -14.50 -1.62
CA LEU A 103 11.46 -15.07 -2.00
C LEU A 103 11.40 -16.53 -1.56
N THR A 104 10.37 -16.91 -0.81
CA THR A 104 10.18 -18.32 -0.41
C THR A 104 9.64 -19.18 -1.54
N SER A 105 9.10 -18.56 -2.58
CA SER A 105 8.53 -19.20 -3.76
C SER A 105 8.33 -18.18 -4.87
N GLY A 106 8.27 -18.64 -6.12
CA GLY A 106 8.02 -17.79 -7.28
C GLY A 106 9.25 -17.01 -7.74
N GLU A 107 9.04 -16.18 -8.74
CA GLU A 107 10.07 -15.33 -9.35
C GLU A 107 9.72 -13.86 -9.15
N GLY A 108 10.74 -13.00 -9.06
CA GLY A 108 10.56 -11.56 -8.94
C GLY A 108 11.87 -10.86 -8.63
N THR A 109 11.91 -9.56 -8.92
CA THR A 109 13.07 -8.72 -8.60
C THR A 109 12.83 -8.03 -7.27
N ILE A 110 13.68 -8.34 -6.27
CA ILE A 110 13.71 -7.61 -5.00
C ILE A 110 14.41 -6.27 -5.22
N THR A 111 13.78 -5.18 -4.80
CA THR A 111 14.31 -3.82 -4.90
C THR A 111 14.28 -3.13 -3.54
N TRP A 112 15.37 -2.45 -3.20
CA TRP A 112 15.57 -1.74 -1.94
C TRP A 112 15.43 -0.23 -2.13
N PHE A 113 14.77 0.42 -1.19
CA PHE A 113 14.43 1.83 -1.24
C PHE A 113 14.74 2.55 0.07
N GLU A 114 15.07 3.82 -0.06
CA GLU A 114 15.11 4.78 1.03
C GLU A 114 13.95 5.77 0.87
N ARG A 115 13.25 6.05 1.97
CA ARG A 115 12.18 7.05 2.01
C ARG A 115 12.77 8.42 2.40
N ARG A 116 12.52 9.45 1.59
CA ARG A 116 12.89 10.83 1.86
C ARG A 116 11.90 11.51 2.80
N SER A 117 12.29 12.67 3.32
CA SER A 117 11.46 13.53 4.17
C SER A 117 10.21 14.06 3.49
N ASP A 118 10.21 14.17 2.16
CA ASP A 118 9.04 14.54 1.34
C ASP A 118 8.08 13.37 1.08
N GLY A 119 8.39 12.17 1.60
CA GLY A 119 7.61 10.96 1.45
C GLY A 119 7.92 10.15 0.19
N THR A 120 8.80 10.62 -0.70
CA THR A 120 9.20 9.89 -1.91
C THR A 120 10.13 8.72 -1.58
N PHE A 121 10.12 7.69 -2.43
CA PHE A 121 11.00 6.53 -2.32
C PHE A 121 12.04 6.58 -3.43
N ASN A 122 13.33 6.49 -3.09
CA ASN A 122 14.39 6.31 -4.08
C ASN A 122 14.87 4.88 -4.04
N GLN A 123 14.99 4.28 -5.22
CA GLN A 123 15.69 3.02 -5.38
C GLN A 123 17.17 3.19 -5.01
N ARG A 124 17.66 2.27 -4.17
CA ARG A 124 19.05 2.24 -3.70
C ARG A 124 19.80 1.00 -4.15
N GLY A 125 19.10 -0.11 -4.37
CA GLY A 125 19.71 -1.35 -4.85
C GLY A 125 18.67 -2.39 -5.23
N THR A 126 19.14 -3.53 -5.72
CA THR A 126 18.33 -4.70 -6.09
C THR A 126 19.02 -5.97 -5.61
N GLY A 127 18.25 -7.05 -5.47
CA GLY A 127 18.74 -8.37 -5.07
C GLY A 127 18.44 -8.74 -3.62
N GLU A 128 18.84 -9.95 -3.25
CA GLU A 128 18.55 -10.55 -1.94
C GLU A 128 19.34 -9.92 -0.78
N SER A 129 20.46 -9.26 -1.08
CA SER A 129 21.27 -8.55 -0.10
C SER A 129 21.54 -7.12 -0.55
N PHE A 130 21.52 -6.18 0.40
CA PHE A 130 21.82 -4.78 0.17
C PHE A 130 22.54 -4.16 1.37
N ARG A 131 23.71 -3.57 1.10
CA ARG A 131 24.46 -2.79 2.08
C ARG A 131 23.96 -1.35 2.13
N ALA A 132 23.18 -1.04 3.16
CA ALA A 132 22.71 0.32 3.44
C ALA A 132 23.76 1.13 4.20
N SER A 133 23.92 2.41 3.87
CA SER A 133 24.72 3.34 4.66
C SER A 133 23.81 4.35 5.34
N LEU A 134 23.81 4.35 6.67
CA LEU A 134 22.88 5.08 7.52
C LEU A 134 23.58 6.22 8.24
N ARG A 135 22.98 7.40 8.23
CA ARG A 135 23.39 8.51 9.10
C ARG A 135 22.58 8.44 10.40
N VAL A 136 23.16 7.87 11.44
CA VAL A 136 22.49 7.68 12.74
C VAL A 136 22.78 8.89 13.64
N ALA A 137 21.73 9.55 14.13
CA ALA A 137 21.84 10.65 15.09
C ALA A 137 21.67 10.17 16.54
N PRO A 138 22.19 10.90 17.53
CA PRO A 138 21.98 10.58 18.94
C PRO A 138 20.49 10.55 19.30
N GLY A 139 20.06 9.56 20.08
CA GLY A 139 18.66 9.40 20.51
C GLY A 139 17.71 8.80 19.47
N VAL A 140 18.21 8.40 18.29
CA VAL A 140 17.43 7.59 17.34
C VAL A 140 17.38 6.15 17.85
N HIS A 141 16.19 5.57 17.93
CA HIS A 141 15.99 4.18 18.39
C HIS A 141 15.67 3.22 17.25
N GLU A 142 15.23 3.74 16.10
CA GLU A 142 14.81 2.95 14.95
C GLU A 142 15.09 3.71 13.67
N MET A 143 15.61 2.99 12.67
CA MET A 143 15.79 3.46 11.31
C MET A 143 15.04 2.51 10.37
N TYR A 144 14.75 2.98 9.16
CA TYR A 144 13.94 2.21 8.22
C TYR A 144 14.52 2.27 6.81
N TYR A 145 14.63 1.10 6.20
CA TYR A 145 14.67 0.93 4.75
C TYR A 145 13.37 0.31 4.28
N TYR A 146 13.19 0.24 2.97
CA TYR A 146 11.98 -0.34 2.39
C TYR A 146 12.36 -1.32 1.29
N VAL A 147 11.53 -2.32 1.11
CA VAL A 147 11.73 -3.36 0.11
C VAL A 147 10.41 -3.65 -0.60
N SER A 148 10.49 -3.96 -1.89
CA SER A 148 9.36 -4.46 -2.68
C SER A 148 9.83 -5.51 -3.68
N VAL A 149 8.87 -6.27 -4.18
CA VAL A 149 9.05 -7.22 -5.27
C VAL A 149 8.35 -6.70 -6.51
N THR A 150 9.04 -6.75 -7.65
CA THR A 150 8.43 -6.63 -8.98
C THR A 150 8.34 -8.01 -9.61
N LEU A 151 7.13 -8.44 -9.97
CA LEU A 151 6.89 -9.71 -10.66
C LEU A 151 7.31 -9.63 -12.14
N PRO A 152 7.48 -10.77 -12.84
CA PRO A 152 7.85 -10.78 -14.26
C PRO A 152 6.88 -10.04 -15.19
N ASP A 153 5.62 -9.87 -14.78
CA ASP A 153 4.61 -9.11 -15.52
C ASP A 153 4.70 -7.58 -15.31
N GLY A 154 5.66 -7.12 -14.50
CA GLY A 154 5.89 -5.71 -14.18
C GLY A 154 5.09 -5.18 -13.01
N THR A 155 4.21 -5.99 -12.39
CA THR A 155 3.45 -5.58 -11.21
C THR A 155 4.39 -5.44 -10.01
N GLU A 156 4.33 -4.30 -9.33
CA GLU A 156 5.17 -4.02 -8.16
C GLU A 156 4.34 -3.99 -6.87
N GLY A 157 4.85 -4.64 -5.83
CA GLY A 157 4.27 -4.62 -4.50
C GLY A 157 4.46 -3.28 -3.78
N GLY A 158 3.70 -3.10 -2.69
CA GLY A 158 3.88 -1.96 -1.80
C GLY A 158 5.28 -1.92 -1.19
N LYS A 159 5.78 -0.72 -0.86
CA LYS A 159 7.09 -0.55 -0.20
C LYS A 159 6.97 -1.00 1.26
N ARG A 160 7.40 -2.22 1.57
CA ARG A 160 7.34 -2.82 2.91
C ARG A 160 8.49 -2.27 3.78
N PRO A 161 8.22 -1.74 4.99
CA PRO A 161 9.28 -1.24 5.86
C PRO A 161 10.13 -2.39 6.43
N VAL A 162 11.45 -2.19 6.43
CA VAL A 162 12.46 -3.00 7.09
C VAL A 162 13.01 -2.20 8.25
N ARG A 163 12.70 -2.65 9.47
CA ARG A 163 13.11 -1.99 10.71
C ARG A 163 14.57 -2.33 11.02
N ILE A 164 15.35 -1.30 11.33
CA ILE A 164 16.74 -1.39 11.76
C ILE A 164 16.79 -0.83 13.19
N PRO A 165 16.84 -1.70 14.22
CA PRO A 165 16.91 -1.25 15.60
C PRO A 165 18.22 -0.53 15.89
N VAL A 166 18.14 0.52 16.71
CA VAL A 166 19.32 1.26 17.20
C VAL A 166 19.31 1.18 18.73
N ARG A 167 20.45 0.80 19.32
CA ARG A 167 20.64 0.69 20.77
C ARG A 167 21.69 1.66 21.30
#